data_AF-A0A950PEP4-F1
#
_entry.id   AF-A0A950PEP4-F1
#
_cell.length_a   1.000
_cell.length_b   1.000
_cell.length_c   1.000
_cell.angle_alpha   90.00
_cell.angle_beta   90.00
_cell.angle_gamma   90.00
#
_symmetry.space_group_name_H-M   'P 1'
#
loop_
_entity.id
_entity.type
_entity.pdbx_description
1 polymer ?
#
loop_
_entity_poly.entity_id
_entity_poly.type
_entity_poly.pdbx_seq_one_letter_code
_entity_poly.pdbx_strand_id
1 'polypeptide(L)' 'FRRVIRGFDRDRRGLVQSDFAVSLDGGAGRGGPLLAALFAPNGEVLQSLEA' A
#
# COMPACT_ATOMS: atom_id res chain seq x y z
N PHE A 1 7.46 -11.00 9.89
CA PHE A 1 6.86 -10.09 8.88
C PHE A 1 7.67 -10.20 7.59
N ARG A 2 7.04 -10.53 6.46
CA ARG A 2 7.72 -10.89 5.20
C ARG A 2 7.96 -9.71 4.25
N ARG A 3 7.27 -8.58 4.46
CA ARG A 3 7.36 -7.36 3.62
C ARG A 3 7.32 -6.10 4.49
N VAL A 4 7.93 -5.03 4.00
CA VAL A 4 7.85 -3.68 4.57
C VAL A 4 6.64 -2.94 3.99
N ILE A 5 5.76 -2.42 4.85
CA ILE A 5 4.65 -1.57 4.43
C ILE A 5 5.13 -0.12 4.48
N ARG A 6 4.98 0.62 3.38
CA ARG A 6 5.44 2.01 3.26
C ARG A 6 4.34 2.95 2.76
N GLY A 7 4.32 4.16 3.33
CA GLY A 7 3.40 5.24 2.96
C GLY A 7 3.99 6.34 2.08
N PHE A 8 5.29 6.29 1.73
CA PHE A 8 5.87 7.19 0.74
C PHE A 8 6.18 6.44 -0.54
N ASP A 9 5.64 6.93 -1.65
CA ASP A 9 5.99 6.56 -3.02
C ASP A 9 6.13 7.82 -3.87
N ARG A 10 7.30 8.02 -4.49
CA ARG A 10 7.57 9.24 -5.28
C ARG A 10 6.51 9.49 -6.35
N ASP A 11 6.05 8.40 -6.95
CA ASP A 11 5.10 8.42 -8.07
C ASP A 11 3.64 8.27 -7.56
N ARG A 12 3.41 8.12 -6.25
CA ARG A 12 2.09 7.99 -5.59
C ARG A 12 1.18 6.97 -6.27
N ARG A 13 1.72 5.79 -6.56
CA ARG A 13 1.05 4.77 -7.40
C ARG A 13 -0.04 3.98 -6.65
N GLY A 14 -0.21 4.22 -5.36
CA GLY A 14 -1.14 3.46 -4.54
C GLY A 14 -0.60 2.08 -4.17
N LEU A 15 -1.41 1.04 -4.40
CA LEU A 15 -1.07 -0.34 -4.08
C LEU A 15 -0.02 -0.90 -5.05
N VAL A 16 1.25 -0.89 -4.64
CA VAL A 16 2.35 -1.49 -5.40
C VAL A 16 3.02 -2.56 -4.56
N GLN A 17 3.02 -3.80 -5.05
CA GLN A 17 3.67 -4.94 -4.40
C GLN A 17 5.01 -5.26 -5.07
N SER A 18 6.05 -5.46 -4.26
CA SER A 18 7.30 -6.09 -4.65
C SER A 18 7.60 -7.27 -3.72
N ASP A 19 8.69 -7.98 -3.98
CA ASP A 19 9.10 -9.13 -3.18
C ASP A 19 9.25 -8.81 -1.69
N PHE A 20 9.66 -7.58 -1.38
CA PHE A 20 10.02 -7.15 -0.02
C PHE A 20 9.24 -5.94 0.49
N ALA A 21 8.43 -5.27 -0.35
CA ALA A 21 7.71 -4.07 0.07
C ALA A 21 6.31 -3.98 -0.53
N VAL A 22 5.41 -3.31 0.19
CA VAL A 22 4.09 -2.90 -0.31
C VAL A 22 3.92 -1.41 -0.07
N SER A 23 3.64 -0.66 -1.13
CA SER A 23 3.21 0.73 -1.02
C SER A 23 1.70 0.80 -0.83
N LEU A 24 1.25 1.73 0.03
CA LEU A 24 -0.14 2.16 0.14
C LEU A 24 -0.27 3.67 -0.10
N ASP A 25 0.72 4.29 -0.77
CA ASP A 25 0.71 5.73 -1.01
C ASP A 25 -0.11 6.07 -2.26
N GLY A 26 -1.41 6.25 -2.06
CA GLY A 26 -2.32 6.80 -3.06
C GLY A 26 -2.25 8.33 -3.18
N GLY A 27 -1.42 9.02 -2.39
CA GLY A 27 -1.33 10.47 -2.42
C GLY A 27 -2.52 11.20 -1.80
N ALA A 28 -3.11 10.68 -0.72
CA ALA A 28 -4.23 11.30 0.01
C ALA A 28 -4.05 12.81 0.30
N GLY A 29 -2.85 13.21 0.74
CA GLY A 29 -2.53 14.64 0.99
C GLY A 29 -2.27 15.48 -0.27
N ARG A 30 -2.46 14.92 -1.47
CA ARG A 30 -2.17 15.51 -2.78
C ARG A 30 -3.34 15.38 -3.77
N GLY A 31 -4.55 15.05 -3.28
CA GLY A 31 -5.75 14.88 -4.10
C GLY A 31 -5.92 13.48 -4.71
N GLY A 32 -5.08 12.51 -4.34
CA GLY A 32 -5.30 11.10 -4.64
C GLY A 32 -6.05 10.39 -3.49
N PRO A 33 -6.35 9.08 -3.63
CA PRO A 33 -7.15 8.36 -2.66
C PRO A 33 -6.40 8.03 -1.36
N LEU A 34 -7.14 7.89 -0.27
CA LEU A 34 -6.66 7.24 0.96
C LEU A 34 -6.82 5.73 0.85
N LEU A 35 -5.72 4.99 0.96
CA LEU A 35 -5.74 3.53 0.85
C LEU A 35 -5.64 2.84 2.21
N ALA A 36 -6.35 1.71 2.32
CA ALA A 36 -6.18 0.74 3.39
C ALA A 36 -6.04 -0.67 2.80
N ALA A 37 -5.28 -1.56 3.44
CA ALA A 37 -5.12 -2.94 3.00
C ALA A 37 -5.10 -3.93 4.18
N LEU A 38 -5.76 -5.07 3.98
CA LEU A 38 -5.74 -6.23 4.88
C LEU A 38 -4.62 -7.17 4.44
N PHE A 39 -3.75 -7.55 5.38
CA PHE A 39 -2.64 -8.46 5.14
C PHE A 39 -2.81 -9.78 5.89
N ALA A 40 -2.56 -10.89 5.21
CA ALA A 40 -2.34 -12.18 5.86
C ALA A 40 -0.98 -12.22 6.58
N PRO A 41 -0.76 -13.13 7.55
CA PRO A 41 0.52 -13.25 8.25
C PRO A 41 1.74 -13.51 7.35
N ASN A 42 1.52 -14.10 6.17
CA ASN A 42 2.55 -14.35 5.15
C ASN A 42 2.91 -13.09 4.31
N GLY A 43 2.21 -11.97 4.51
CA GLY A 43 2.41 -10.71 3.78
C GLY A 43 1.60 -10.59 2.47
N GLU A 44 0.72 -11.54 2.17
CA GLU A 44 -0.24 -11.45 1.08
C GLU A 44 -1.30 -10.38 1.36
N VAL A 45 -1.67 -9.61 0.33
CA VAL A 45 -2.75 -8.63 0.42
C VAL A 45 -4.06 -9.37 0.13
N LEU A 46 -4.93 -9.47 1.13
CA LEU A 46 -6.22 -10.14 1.00
C LEU A 46 -7.32 -9.20 0.50
N GLN A 47 -7.24 -7.92 0.87
CA GLN A 47 -8.22 -6.90 0.49
C GLN A 47 -7.59 -5.52 0.51
N SER A 48 -8.12 -4.61 -0.31
CA SER A 48 -7.82 -3.17 -0.27
C SER A 48 -9.10 -2.34 -0.35
N LEU A 49 -9.07 -1.16 0.25
CA LEU A 49 -10.13 -0.15 0.23
C LEU A 49 -9.53 1.21 -0.19
N GLU A 50 -10.33 2.06 -0.83
CA GLU A 50 -9.99 3.44 -1.19
C GLU A 50 -11.12 4.41 -0.85
N ALA A 51 -10.77 5.67 -0.56
CA ALA A 51 -11.68 6.78 -0.26
C ALA A 51 -11.16 8.10 -0.82
#